data_AF-A0A094D540-F1
#
_entry.id   AF-A0A094D540-F1
#
_cell.length_a   1.000
_cell.length_b   1.000
_cell.length_c   1.000
_cell.angle_alpha   90.00
_cell.angle_beta   90.00
_cell.angle_gamma   90.00
#
_symmetry.space_group_name_H-M   'P 1'
#
loop_
_entity.id
_entity.type
_entity.pdbx_description
1 polymer ?
#
loop_
_entity_poly.entity_id
_entity_poly.type
_entity_poly.pdbx_seq_one_letter_code
_entity_poly.pdbx_strand_id
1 'polypeptide(L)'
;MDSSPPLDNQDWPTPSRCTSRVLKRYANFSERQIAVATGIPKSTVHDHLTLPTSRTYRPRGRKTKIDSDTIEKMITSLQGHYNERSKPWSKLREQWKLDCTDQTLANAFARHGYYKCKACQKGYMSPQNIARRIRFCDEHIHKSIDWWKRIVFTDELHFARNNRSIDYVI
;
A
#
# COMPACT_ATOMS: atom_id res chain seq x y z
N MET A 1 24.85 -2.58 4.50
CA MET A 1 24.26 -3.92 4.29
C MET A 1 23.52 -4.30 5.56
N ASP A 2 22.58 -5.23 5.50
CA ASP A 2 21.88 -5.88 6.64
C ASP A 2 20.40 -5.54 6.74
N SER A 3 19.61 -6.27 5.96
CA SER A 3 18.33 -6.88 6.35
C SER A 3 17.92 -7.87 5.26
N SER A 4 18.84 -8.77 4.87
CA SER A 4 18.39 -9.95 4.13
C SER A 4 17.61 -10.82 5.13
N PRO A 5 16.46 -11.37 4.74
CA PRO A 5 15.71 -12.27 5.61
C PRO A 5 16.64 -13.43 6.05
N PRO A 6 16.51 -13.90 7.31
CA PRO A 6 17.26 -15.05 7.77
C PRO A 6 16.96 -16.26 6.88
N LEU A 7 17.95 -17.13 6.71
CA LEU A 7 17.75 -18.42 6.06
C LEU A 7 16.78 -19.26 6.90
N ASP A 8 16.07 -20.19 6.26
CA ASP A 8 15.07 -21.04 6.93
C ASP A 8 15.67 -21.67 8.20
N ASN A 9 14.96 -21.51 9.33
CA ASN A 9 15.33 -21.92 10.70
C ASN A 9 16.40 -21.09 11.45
N GLN A 10 16.71 -19.86 11.03
CA GLN A 10 17.55 -18.94 11.80
C GLN A 10 16.75 -17.79 12.41
N ASP A 11 17.08 -17.43 13.65
CA ASP A 11 16.56 -16.22 14.28
C ASP A 11 17.08 -14.97 13.57
N TRP A 12 16.27 -13.91 13.59
CA TRP A 12 16.67 -12.63 13.02
C TRP A 12 17.96 -12.14 13.69
N PRO A 13 19.02 -11.84 12.92
CA PRO A 13 20.26 -11.36 13.50
C PRO A 13 20.00 -10.03 14.20
N THR A 14 20.37 -9.95 15.49
CA THR A 14 20.24 -8.70 16.24
C THR A 14 21.19 -7.67 15.61
N PRO A 15 20.72 -6.45 15.30
CA PRO A 15 21.57 -5.42 14.72
C PRO A 15 22.83 -5.17 15.56
N SER A 16 24.00 -5.12 14.90
CA SER A 16 25.33 -4.98 15.51
C SER A 16 25.48 -3.81 16.49
N ARG A 17 24.74 -2.71 16.27
CA ARG A 17 24.67 -1.55 17.17
C ARG A 17 23.89 -1.84 18.45
N CYS A 18 22.82 -2.63 18.37
CA CYS A 18 22.04 -3.02 19.53
C CYS A 18 22.84 -3.98 20.43
N THR A 19 23.49 -4.99 19.85
CA THR A 19 24.31 -5.95 20.58
C THR A 19 25.44 -5.28 21.34
N SER A 20 26.17 -4.35 20.71
CA SER A 20 27.25 -3.59 21.35
C SER A 20 26.78 -2.84 22.62
N ARG A 21 25.59 -2.21 22.55
CA ARG A 21 25.02 -1.44 23.67
C ARG A 21 24.49 -2.34 24.79
N VAL A 22 23.88 -3.48 24.45
CA VAL A 22 23.40 -4.47 25.41
C VAL A 22 24.59 -5.05 26.19
N LEU A 23 25.65 -5.47 25.50
CA LEU A 23 26.87 -5.99 26.14
C LEU A 23 27.55 -4.94 27.03
N LYS A 24 27.56 -3.67 26.62
CA LYS A 24 28.10 -2.60 27.45
C LYS A 24 27.26 -2.35 28.70
N ARG A 25 25.93 -2.37 28.59
CA ARG A 25 25.01 -1.96 29.66
C ARG A 25 24.73 -3.06 30.69
N TYR A 26 24.57 -4.31 30.24
CA TYR A 26 24.13 -5.41 31.10
C TYR A 26 25.25 -6.39 31.44
N ALA A 27 26.20 -6.59 30.52
CA ALA A 27 27.35 -7.47 30.77
C ALA A 27 28.58 -6.68 31.25
N ASN A 28 28.53 -5.35 31.29
CA ASN A 28 29.65 -4.46 31.66
C ASN A 28 30.94 -4.69 30.85
N PHE A 29 30.83 -5.18 29.61
CA PHE A 29 32.01 -5.45 28.78
C PHE A 29 32.74 -4.16 28.38
N SER A 30 34.07 -4.22 28.33
CA SER A 30 34.89 -3.19 27.71
C SER A 30 34.73 -3.20 26.19
N GLU A 31 35.06 -2.10 25.51
CA GLU A 31 34.98 -2.02 24.04
C GLU A 31 35.78 -3.12 23.35
N ARG A 32 36.95 -3.50 23.91
CA ARG A 32 37.78 -4.61 23.39
C ARG A 32 37.08 -5.95 23.55
N GLN A 33 36.47 -6.22 24.70
CA GLN A 33 35.71 -7.45 24.93
C GLN A 33 34.49 -7.54 24.02
N ILE A 34 33.80 -6.43 23.78
CA ILE A 34 32.67 -6.36 22.83
C ILE A 34 33.16 -6.66 21.42
N ALA A 35 34.27 -6.05 20.98
CA ALA A 35 34.84 -6.29 19.65
C ALA A 35 35.22 -7.77 19.44
N VAL A 36 35.85 -8.39 20.44
CA VAL A 36 36.19 -9.82 20.40
C VAL A 36 34.94 -10.70 20.40
N ALA A 37 33.94 -10.41 21.24
CA ALA A 37 32.74 -11.22 21.37
C ALA A 37 31.79 -11.12 20.16
N THR A 38 31.78 -9.98 19.47
CA THR A 38 30.85 -9.70 18.35
C THR A 38 31.51 -9.73 16.97
N GLY A 39 32.85 -9.75 16.90
CA GLY A 39 33.60 -9.61 15.65
C GLY A 39 33.55 -8.22 15.01
N ILE A 40 32.91 -7.24 15.67
CA ILE A 40 32.80 -5.86 15.18
C ILE A 40 34.12 -5.11 15.46
N PRO A 41 34.67 -4.32 14.51
CA PRO A 41 35.86 -3.51 14.77
C PRO A 41 35.68 -2.58 15.97
N LYS A 42 36.74 -2.44 16.79
CA LYS A 42 36.70 -1.61 18.01
C LYS A 42 36.24 -0.17 17.74
N SER A 43 36.66 0.42 16.62
CA SER A 43 36.23 1.76 16.20
C SER A 43 34.72 1.84 16.01
N THR A 44 34.13 0.85 15.34
CA THR A 44 32.68 0.76 15.15
C THR A 44 31.94 0.51 16.46
N VAL A 45 32.49 -0.29 17.37
CA VAL A 45 31.95 -0.45 18.74
C VAL A 45 31.95 0.88 19.47
N HIS A 46 33.05 1.63 19.41
CA HIS A 46 33.13 2.97 19.99
C HIS A 46 32.04 3.88 19.42
N ASP A 47 31.88 3.95 18.10
CA ASP A 47 30.82 4.72 17.43
C ASP A 47 29.40 4.28 17.85
N HIS A 48 29.17 2.99 18.06
CA HIS A 48 27.89 2.47 18.55
C HIS A 48 27.53 2.95 19.96
N LEU A 49 28.54 3.13 20.81
CA LEU A 49 28.38 3.53 22.20
C LEU A 49 28.31 5.06 22.35
N THR A 50 29.05 5.83 21.54
CA THR A 50 29.05 7.30 21.58
C THR A 50 27.77 7.91 21.03
N LEU A 51 27.14 7.27 20.05
CA LEU A 51 25.87 7.75 19.50
C LEU A 51 24.72 7.62 20.52
N PRO A 52 23.78 8.59 20.57
CA PRO A 52 22.74 8.63 21.58
C PRO A 52 21.66 7.55 21.41
N THR A 53 21.51 7.00 20.20
CA THR A 53 20.46 6.03 19.87
C THR A 53 21.01 4.76 19.22
N SER A 54 20.36 3.63 19.49
CA SER A 54 20.62 2.35 18.83
C SER A 54 20.09 2.31 17.40
N ARG A 55 19.25 3.27 16.98
CA ARG A 55 18.73 3.35 15.62
C ARG A 55 19.83 3.78 14.65
N THR A 56 19.91 3.09 13.52
CA THR A 56 20.76 3.49 12.41
C THR A 56 20.17 4.73 11.76
N TYR A 57 20.99 5.77 11.58
CA TYR A 57 20.58 6.93 10.81
C TYR A 57 20.29 6.48 9.37
N ARG A 58 19.08 6.80 8.88
CA ARG A 58 18.73 6.61 7.48
C ARG A 58 18.81 7.97 6.79
N PRO A 59 19.73 8.18 5.84
CA PRO A 59 19.78 9.43 5.10
C PRO A 59 18.46 9.62 4.37
N ARG A 60 18.05 10.89 4.22
CA ARG A 60 16.88 11.21 3.42
C ARG A 60 17.12 10.76 1.98
N GLY A 61 16.11 10.11 1.39
CA GLY A 61 16.14 9.74 -0.02
C GLY A 61 16.21 10.98 -0.93
N ARG A 62 16.46 10.73 -2.22
CA ARG A 62 16.45 11.78 -3.25
C ARG A 62 15.08 12.49 -3.28
N LYS A 63 15.09 13.82 -3.50
CA LYS A 63 13.87 14.60 -3.71
C LYS A 63 13.06 14.03 -4.88
N THR A 64 11.74 14.06 -4.75
CA THR A 64 10.82 13.66 -5.82
C THR A 64 10.89 14.63 -7.00
N LYS A 65 10.63 14.14 -8.22
CA LYS A 65 10.59 14.97 -9.43
C LYS A 65 9.36 15.89 -9.49
N ILE A 66 8.28 15.48 -8.84
CA ILE A 66 7.02 16.20 -8.80
C ILE A 66 6.78 16.59 -7.35
N ASP A 67 6.39 17.84 -7.16
CA ASP A 67 6.05 18.37 -5.86
C ASP A 67 4.67 17.88 -5.40
N SER A 68 4.52 17.72 -4.08
CA SER A 68 3.29 17.19 -3.47
C SER A 68 2.08 18.11 -3.70
N ASP A 69 2.26 19.44 -3.59
CA ASP A 69 1.17 20.41 -3.79
C ASP A 69 0.69 20.40 -5.25
N THR A 70 1.61 20.20 -6.19
CA THR A 70 1.25 20.03 -7.61
C THR A 70 0.35 18.81 -7.81
N ILE A 71 0.67 17.67 -7.18
CA ILE A 71 -0.16 16.45 -7.28
C ILE A 71 -1.54 16.67 -6.66
N GLU A 72 -1.63 17.34 -5.53
CA GLU A 72 -2.92 17.62 -4.87
C GLU A 72 -3.83 18.52 -5.72
N LYS A 73 -3.26 19.55 -6.35
CA LYS A 73 -3.96 20.39 -7.33
C LYS A 73 -4.44 19.59 -8.54
N MET A 74 -3.60 18.69 -9.04
CA MET A 74 -4.00 17.78 -10.12
C MET A 74 -5.17 16.90 -9.69
N ILE A 75 -5.09 16.24 -8.53
CA ILE A 75 -6.16 15.36 -8.02
C ILE A 75 -7.47 16.14 -7.87
N THR A 76 -7.41 17.34 -7.30
CA THR A 76 -8.57 18.22 -7.13
C THR A 76 -9.21 18.56 -8.49
N SER A 77 -8.41 18.86 -9.51
CA SER A 77 -8.91 19.13 -10.87
C SER A 77 -9.63 17.93 -11.50
N LEU A 78 -9.26 16.69 -11.14
CA LEU A 78 -9.86 15.48 -11.70
C LEU A 78 -11.21 15.13 -11.07
N GLN A 79 -11.54 15.64 -9.88
CA GLN A 79 -12.74 15.23 -9.15
C GLN A 79 -14.06 15.70 -9.79
N GLY A 80 -14.03 16.73 -10.66
CA GLY A 80 -15.24 17.36 -11.21
C GLY A 80 -15.98 16.59 -12.31
N HIS A 81 -15.28 15.88 -13.20
CA HIS A 81 -15.90 15.26 -14.39
C HIS A 81 -15.39 13.84 -14.66
N TYR A 82 -16.28 12.95 -15.12
CA TYR A 82 -15.92 11.56 -15.48
C TYR A 82 -14.80 11.51 -16.52
N ASN A 83 -14.89 12.35 -17.55
CA ASN A 83 -13.91 12.41 -18.64
C ASN A 83 -12.50 12.73 -18.11
N GLU A 84 -12.39 13.63 -17.15
CA GLU A 84 -11.14 14.01 -16.51
C GLU A 84 -10.50 12.82 -15.77
N ARG A 85 -11.29 12.08 -14.97
CA ARG A 85 -10.81 10.89 -14.25
C ARG A 85 -10.32 9.78 -15.19
N SER A 86 -10.91 9.68 -16.37
CA SER A 86 -10.57 8.65 -17.36
C SER A 86 -9.34 8.98 -18.23
N LYS A 87 -8.83 10.23 -18.18
CA LYS A 87 -7.68 10.64 -19.00
C LYS A 87 -6.47 9.73 -18.79
N PRO A 88 -5.72 9.36 -19.85
CA PRO A 88 -4.48 8.61 -19.68
C PRO A 88 -3.40 9.47 -19.01
N TRP A 89 -2.41 8.81 -18.37
CA TRP A 89 -1.31 9.52 -17.69
C TRP A 89 -0.50 10.40 -18.63
N SER A 90 -0.28 9.96 -19.87
CA SER A 90 0.38 10.74 -20.93
C SER A 90 -0.28 12.09 -21.17
N LYS A 91 -1.62 12.14 -21.22
CA LYS A 91 -2.38 13.37 -21.41
C LYS A 91 -2.31 14.29 -20.20
N LEU A 92 -2.36 13.74 -18.99
CA LEU A 92 -2.18 14.54 -17.77
C LEU A 92 -0.78 15.12 -17.68
N ARG A 93 0.24 14.35 -18.06
CA ARG A 93 1.63 14.80 -18.12
C ARG A 93 1.81 15.96 -19.11
N GLU A 94 1.24 15.83 -20.30
CA GLU A 94 1.26 16.87 -21.35
C GLU A 94 0.54 18.14 -20.89
N GLN A 95 -0.68 18.00 -20.37
CA GLN A 95 -1.52 19.11 -19.90
C GLN A 95 -0.85 19.93 -18.79
N TRP A 96 -0.14 19.26 -17.87
CA TRP A 96 0.55 19.88 -16.75
C TRP A 96 2.04 20.15 -17.01
N LYS A 97 2.51 19.92 -18.24
CA LYS A 97 3.89 20.18 -18.69
C LYS A 97 4.96 19.59 -17.76
N LEU A 98 4.76 18.35 -17.32
CA LEU A 98 5.64 17.70 -16.35
C LEU A 98 6.83 17.00 -17.04
N ASP A 99 8.06 17.30 -16.58
CA ASP A 99 9.28 16.62 -17.03
C ASP A 99 9.51 15.29 -16.28
N CYS A 100 8.64 14.32 -16.55
CA CYS A 100 8.76 12.98 -15.99
C CYS A 100 8.22 11.90 -16.94
N THR A 101 8.33 10.65 -16.54
CA THR A 101 7.68 9.53 -17.24
C THR A 101 6.26 9.33 -16.71
N ASP A 102 5.37 8.78 -17.53
CA ASP A 102 4.00 8.46 -17.12
C ASP A 102 3.95 7.56 -15.88
N GLN A 103 4.89 6.63 -15.74
CA GLN A 103 5.03 5.78 -14.56
C GLN A 103 5.41 6.58 -13.31
N THR A 104 6.27 7.60 -13.45
CA THR A 104 6.64 8.48 -12.33
C THR A 104 5.42 9.26 -11.84
N LEU A 105 4.59 9.74 -12.77
CA LEU A 105 3.33 10.40 -12.47
C LEU A 105 2.35 9.45 -11.76
N ALA A 106 2.15 8.25 -12.28
CA ALA A 106 1.29 7.24 -11.67
C ALA A 106 1.73 6.88 -10.24
N ASN A 107 3.03 6.68 -10.02
CA ASN A 107 3.59 6.40 -8.69
C ASN A 107 3.44 7.59 -7.74
N ALA A 108 3.52 8.82 -8.25
CA ALA A 108 3.26 10.02 -7.45
C ALA A 108 1.80 10.07 -7.01
N PHE A 109 0.84 9.89 -7.92
CA PHE A 109 -0.59 9.83 -7.58
C PHE A 109 -0.91 8.71 -6.58
N ALA A 110 -0.34 7.52 -6.76
CA ALA A 110 -0.53 6.38 -5.85
C ALA A 110 -0.05 6.71 -4.42
N ARG A 111 1.08 7.42 -4.28
CA ARG A 111 1.58 7.88 -2.97
C ARG A 111 0.60 8.84 -2.27
N HIS A 112 -0.15 9.62 -3.05
CA HIS A 112 -1.22 10.49 -2.57
C HIS A 112 -2.59 9.79 -2.47
N GLY A 113 -2.63 8.46 -2.59
CA GLY A 113 -3.85 7.68 -2.43
C GLY A 113 -4.80 7.70 -3.62
N TYR A 114 -4.40 8.29 -4.76
CA TYR A 114 -5.23 8.30 -5.97
C TYR A 114 -4.85 7.15 -6.90
N TYR A 115 -5.84 6.30 -7.19
CA TYR A 115 -5.69 5.16 -8.09
C TYR A 115 -6.74 5.24 -9.20
N LYS A 116 -6.32 4.98 -10.45
CA LYS A 116 -7.26 4.78 -11.54
C LYS A 116 -7.83 3.36 -11.43
N CYS A 117 -9.09 3.27 -11.06
CA CYS A 117 -9.81 2.01 -11.04
C CYS A 117 -10.14 1.57 -12.48
N LYS A 118 -9.87 0.30 -12.82
CA LYS A 118 -10.47 -0.29 -14.01
C LYS A 118 -11.97 -0.42 -13.75
N ALA A 119 -12.80 0.17 -14.61
CA ALA A 119 -14.24 0.02 -14.49
C ALA A 119 -14.61 -1.46 -14.42
N CYS A 120 -15.46 -1.82 -13.46
CA CYS A 120 -15.98 -3.19 -13.37
C CYS A 120 -16.64 -3.54 -14.70
N GLN A 121 -16.16 -4.59 -15.35
CA GLN A 121 -16.75 -5.08 -16.60
C GLN A 121 -18.12 -5.70 -16.27
N LYS A 122 -19.17 -4.88 -16.34
CA LYS A 122 -20.54 -5.39 -16.30
C LYS A 122 -20.89 -5.87 -17.70
N GLY A 123 -21.40 -7.10 -17.80
CA GLY A 123 -21.96 -7.59 -19.06
C GLY A 123 -23.06 -6.65 -19.56
N TYR A 124 -23.13 -6.44 -20.87
CA TYR A 124 -24.22 -5.67 -21.47
C TYR A 124 -25.56 -6.33 -21.15
N MET A 125 -26.49 -5.57 -20.59
CA MET A 125 -27.85 -6.04 -20.34
C MET A 125 -28.70 -5.88 -21.61
N SER A 126 -29.50 -6.88 -21.93
CA SER A 126 -30.50 -6.73 -22.99
C SER A 126 -31.56 -5.69 -22.60
N PRO A 127 -32.16 -4.98 -23.56
CA PRO A 127 -33.25 -4.03 -23.27
C PRO A 127 -34.42 -4.66 -22.50
N GLN A 128 -34.71 -5.93 -22.77
CA GLN A 128 -35.74 -6.71 -22.07
C GLN A 128 -35.41 -6.91 -20.58
N ASN A 129 -34.15 -7.22 -20.26
CA ASN A 129 -33.71 -7.38 -18.87
C ASN A 129 -33.70 -6.04 -18.12
N ILE A 130 -33.39 -4.94 -18.81
CA ILE A 130 -33.48 -3.58 -18.23
C ILE A 130 -34.94 -3.29 -17.87
N ALA A 131 -35.89 -3.50 -18.79
CA ALA A 131 -37.30 -3.26 -18.53
C ALA A 131 -37.85 -4.11 -17.36
N ARG A 132 -37.47 -5.39 -17.28
CA ARG A 132 -37.85 -6.27 -16.15
C ARG A 132 -37.31 -5.77 -14.82
N ARG A 133 -36.06 -5.29 -14.79
CA ARG A 133 -35.45 -4.73 -13.57
C ARG A 133 -36.13 -3.45 -13.12
N ILE A 134 -36.42 -2.54 -14.05
CA ILE A 134 -37.14 -1.29 -13.73
C ILE A 134 -38.52 -1.61 -13.16
N ARG A 135 -39.29 -2.47 -13.86
CA ARG A 135 -40.60 -2.90 -13.38
C ARG A 135 -40.55 -3.52 -11.99
N PHE A 136 -39.56 -4.38 -11.72
CA PHE A 136 -39.38 -4.96 -10.40
C PHE A 136 -39.12 -3.88 -9.35
N CYS A 137 -38.25 -2.91 -9.63
CA CYS A 137 -37.99 -1.79 -8.72
C CYS A 137 -39.27 -0.98 -8.44
N ASP A 138 -40.03 -0.61 -9.48
CA ASP A 138 -41.25 0.19 -9.34
C ASP A 138 -42.31 -0.53 -8.49
N GLU A 139 -42.47 -1.84 -8.68
CA GLU A 139 -43.41 -2.66 -7.90
C GLU A 139 -43.01 -2.78 -6.42
N HIS A 140 -41.73 -2.64 -6.09
CA HIS A 140 -41.18 -3.01 -4.77
C HIS A 140 -40.60 -1.86 -3.95
N ILE A 141 -40.28 -0.71 -4.56
CA ILE A 141 -39.59 0.42 -3.90
C ILE A 141 -40.37 1.01 -2.72
N HIS A 142 -41.70 0.93 -2.75
CA HIS A 142 -42.58 1.46 -1.70
C HIS A 142 -43.12 0.40 -0.73
N LYS A 143 -42.60 -0.83 -0.78
CA LYS A 143 -43.02 -1.88 0.16
C LYS A 143 -42.54 -1.56 1.58
N SER A 144 -43.36 -1.90 2.56
CA SER A 144 -43.05 -1.66 3.97
C SER A 144 -41.95 -2.60 4.48
N ILE A 145 -41.30 -2.21 5.58
CA ILE A 145 -40.27 -3.03 6.25
C ILE A 145 -40.83 -4.41 6.63
N ASP A 146 -42.07 -4.46 7.12
CA ASP A 146 -42.69 -5.74 7.54
C ASP A 146 -43.00 -6.65 6.36
N TRP A 147 -43.15 -6.12 5.15
CA TRP A 147 -43.24 -6.92 3.93
C TRP A 147 -41.89 -7.58 3.62
N TRP A 148 -40.80 -6.80 3.66
CA TRP A 148 -39.44 -7.31 3.42
C TRP A 148 -39.01 -8.36 4.45
N LYS A 149 -39.40 -8.22 5.73
CA LYS A 149 -39.12 -9.22 6.78
C LYS A 149 -39.70 -10.60 6.50
N ARG A 150 -40.72 -10.71 5.64
CA ARG A 150 -41.39 -11.98 5.31
C ARG A 150 -40.75 -12.69 4.12
N ILE A 151 -39.78 -12.07 3.47
CA ILE A 151 -39.18 -12.59 2.24
C ILE A 151 -37.84 -13.22 2.54
N VAL A 152 -37.64 -14.42 2.03
CA VAL A 152 -36.38 -15.14 2.09
C VAL A 152 -35.79 -15.16 0.68
N PHE A 153 -34.58 -14.62 0.55
CA PHE A 153 -33.82 -14.71 -0.70
C PHE A 153 -32.86 -15.90 -0.62
N THR A 154 -32.78 -16.65 -1.71
CA THR A 154 -31.82 -17.75 -1.88
C THR A 154 -31.06 -17.55 -3.17
N ASP A 155 -29.76 -17.77 -3.16
CA ASP A 155 -28.90 -17.73 -4.34
C ASP A 155 -27.89 -18.88 -4.29
N GLU A 156 -27.41 -19.30 -5.45
CA GLU A 156 -26.41 -20.37 -5.58
C GLU A 156 -25.04 -19.77 -5.88
N LEU A 157 -24.04 -20.07 -5.05
CA LEU A 157 -22.67 -19.66 -5.27
C LEU A 157 -21.77 -20.87 -5.57
N HIS A 158 -20.89 -20.71 -6.55
CA HIS A 158 -19.89 -21.71 -6.90
C HIS A 158 -18.56 -21.38 -6.23
N PHE A 159 -18.02 -22.32 -5.44
CA PHE A 159 -16.68 -22.20 -4.83
C PHE A 159 -15.66 -23.02 -5.62
N ALA A 160 -14.61 -22.36 -6.10
CA ALA A 160 -13.50 -23.04 -6.76
C ALA A 160 -12.56 -23.67 -5.72
N ARG A 161 -12.57 -25.00 -5.56
CA ARG A 161 -11.78 -25.70 -4.53
C ARG A 161 -10.25 -25.65 -4.71
N ASN A 162 -9.73 -25.14 -5.83
CA ASN A 162 -8.30 -25.19 -6.18
C ASN A 162 -7.69 -23.83 -6.59
N ASN A 163 -8.35 -22.70 -6.32
CA ASN A 163 -7.75 -21.41 -6.65
C ASN A 163 -6.79 -20.99 -5.51
N ARG A 164 -5.51 -20.78 -5.83
CA ARG A 164 -4.49 -20.32 -4.85
C ARG A 164 -4.60 -18.82 -4.52
N SER A 165 -5.65 -18.16 -4.98
CA SER A 165 -5.91 -16.76 -4.68
C SER A 165 -6.75 -16.62 -3.41
N ILE A 166 -6.48 -15.56 -2.64
CA ILE A 166 -7.27 -15.17 -1.48
C ILE A 166 -8.63 -14.69 -1.98
N ASP A 167 -9.66 -15.50 -1.76
CA ASP A 167 -11.04 -15.11 -2.02
C ASP A 167 -11.54 -14.29 -0.82
N TYR A 168 -11.82 -13.01 -1.05
CA TYR A 168 -12.49 -12.16 -0.06
C TYR A 168 -14.00 -12.42 -0.15
N VAL A 169 -14.56 -13.02 0.89
CA VAL A 169 -16.01 -13.06 1.10
C VAL A 169 -16.39 -11.79 1.85
N ILE A 170 -17.20 -10.93 1.23
CA ILE A 170 -17.83 -9.77 1.86
C ILE A 170 -19.17 -10.21 2.43
#